data_AF-A0A136Q0V6-F1
#
_entry.id   AF-A0A136Q0V6-F1
#
_cell.length_a   1.000
_cell.length_b   1.000
_cell.length_c   1.000
_cell.angle_alpha   90.00
_cell.angle_beta   90.00
_cell.angle_gamma   90.00
#
_symmetry.space_group_name_H-M   'P 1'
#
loop_
_entity.id
_entity.type
_entity.pdbx_description
1 polymer ?
#
loop_
_entity_poly.entity_id
_entity_poly.type
_entity_poly.pdbx_seq_one_letter_code
_entity_poly.pdbx_strand_id
1 'polypeptide(L)'
;MAEKQEKQQVEQERAAEEVKEQVVEERAEETKPEEKEEKKTAKHKAAAKKDKAQEKLKILEAEKEEYLNALQRERADFENYKKRNATLAASSFQNGVADTVMVILPILDNFERALAAECGDKAFFEGMTMIMRQMQDALRNLGVEEIGADGQFDPEVHNAVMQVEEEGFETNQIVEVLQKGYSLNGKVLRHSMVKVAK
;
A
#
# COMPACT_ATOMS: atom_id res chain seq x y z
N MET A 1 51.63 -65.87 5.71
CA MET A 1 50.59 -66.52 6.57
C MET A 1 49.22 -65.83 6.49
N ALA A 2 49.13 -64.57 6.02
CA ALA A 2 47.85 -63.87 5.83
C ALA A 2 47.06 -64.32 4.57
N GLU A 3 47.72 -64.61 3.44
CA GLU A 3 47.02 -65.04 2.20
C GLU A 3 46.38 -66.44 2.28
N LYS A 4 46.76 -67.26 3.26
CA LYS A 4 46.16 -68.59 3.47
C LYS A 4 44.90 -68.53 4.33
N GLN A 5 44.68 -67.43 5.06
CA GLN A 5 43.48 -67.20 5.87
C GLN A 5 42.35 -66.54 5.05
N GLU A 6 42.67 -65.66 4.10
CA GLU A 6 41.67 -65.07 3.18
C GLU A 6 41.04 -66.10 2.22
N LYS A 7 41.83 -67.06 1.70
CA LYS A 7 41.29 -68.13 0.85
C LYS A 7 40.32 -69.07 1.58
N GLN A 8 40.47 -69.27 2.89
CA GLN A 8 39.56 -70.10 3.67
C GLN A 8 38.25 -69.38 4.04
N GLN A 9 38.23 -68.05 4.12
CA GLN A 9 37.00 -67.28 4.35
C GLN A 9 36.10 -67.21 3.11
N VAL A 10 36.68 -67.03 1.92
CA VAL A 10 35.92 -66.95 0.65
C VAL A 10 35.28 -68.30 0.26
N GLU A 11 35.89 -69.43 0.65
CA GLU A 11 35.36 -70.77 0.38
C GLU A 11 34.24 -71.18 1.37
N GLN A 12 34.22 -70.58 2.57
CA GLN A 12 33.14 -70.76 3.56
C GLN A 12 31.90 -69.92 3.28
N GLU A 13 32.04 -68.71 2.70
CA GLU A 13 30.89 -67.88 2.30
C GLU A 13 30.16 -68.44 1.09
N ARG A 14 30.87 -69.04 0.13
CA ARG A 14 30.27 -69.61 -1.08
C ARG A 14 29.50 -70.92 -0.82
N ALA A 15 29.92 -71.70 0.18
CA ALA A 15 29.18 -72.89 0.64
C ALA A 15 27.93 -72.55 1.48
N ALA A 16 27.86 -71.35 2.07
CA ALA A 16 26.68 -70.89 2.81
C ALA A 16 25.58 -70.31 1.89
N GLU A 17 25.94 -69.91 0.67
CA GLU A 17 25.01 -69.40 -0.35
C GLU A 17 24.29 -70.54 -1.10
N GLU A 18 24.98 -71.64 -1.43
CA GLU A 18 24.39 -72.82 -2.09
C GLU A 18 23.41 -73.61 -1.19
N VAL A 19 23.62 -73.63 0.14
CA VAL A 19 22.70 -74.30 1.09
C VAL A 19 21.43 -73.46 1.35
N LYS A 20 21.47 -72.15 1.09
CA LYS A 20 20.32 -71.26 1.30
C LYS A 20 19.37 -71.25 0.10
N GLU A 21 19.85 -71.57 -1.08
CA GLU A 21 19.06 -71.65 -2.32
C GLU A 21 18.32 -73.00 -2.45
N GLN A 22 18.88 -74.10 -1.93
CA GLN A 22 18.24 -75.42 -1.97
C GLN A 22 17.13 -75.64 -0.92
N VAL A 23 17.02 -74.81 0.12
CA VAL A 23 15.92 -74.91 1.11
C VAL A 23 14.66 -74.14 0.67
N VAL A 24 14.76 -73.34 -0.41
CA VAL A 24 13.65 -72.53 -0.93
C VAL A 24 12.77 -73.29 -1.92
N GLU A 25 13.28 -74.36 -2.56
CA GLU A 25 12.54 -75.08 -3.62
C GLU A 25 11.71 -76.28 -3.14
N GLU A 26 11.97 -76.86 -1.97
CA GLU A 26 11.30 -78.09 -1.50
C GLU A 26 10.26 -77.88 -0.37
N ARG A 27 9.62 -76.70 -0.32
CA ARG A 27 8.47 -76.45 0.57
C ARG A 27 7.29 -75.76 -0.11
N ALA A 28 7.22 -75.88 -1.44
CA ALA A 28 6.21 -75.24 -2.28
C ALA A 28 4.98 -76.11 -2.61
N GLU A 29 4.92 -77.38 -2.18
CA GLU A 29 3.76 -78.24 -2.45
C GLU A 29 3.28 -78.94 -1.19
N GLU A 30 2.31 -78.31 -0.53
CA GLU A 30 1.09 -78.90 0.03
C GLU A 30 0.51 -77.96 1.10
N THR A 31 -0.41 -77.09 0.71
CA THR A 31 -1.39 -76.48 1.63
C THR A 31 -2.58 -75.90 0.85
N LYS A 32 -3.77 -76.08 1.43
CA LYS A 32 -5.12 -76.04 0.86
C LYS A 32 -5.53 -74.78 0.06
N PRO A 33 -6.53 -74.89 -0.85
CA PRO A 33 -7.01 -73.78 -1.70
C PRO A 33 -7.78 -72.65 -0.98
N GLU A 34 -8.36 -72.87 0.20
CA GLU A 34 -9.26 -71.91 0.87
C GLU A 34 -8.57 -70.69 1.51
N GLU A 35 -7.32 -70.79 1.97
CA GLU A 35 -6.60 -69.64 2.58
C GLU A 35 -6.07 -68.62 1.56
N LYS A 36 -6.01 -68.99 0.28
CA LYS A 36 -5.47 -68.14 -0.80
C LYS A 36 -6.50 -67.12 -1.30
N GLU A 37 -7.80 -67.40 -1.16
CA GLU A 37 -8.88 -66.45 -1.48
C GLU A 37 -9.09 -65.41 -0.37
N GLU A 38 -9.08 -65.79 0.92
CA GLU A 38 -9.22 -64.82 2.01
C GLU A 38 -8.07 -63.80 2.08
N LYS A 39 -6.81 -64.25 1.87
CA LYS A 39 -5.65 -63.33 1.82
C LYS A 39 -5.66 -62.39 0.62
N LYS A 40 -6.20 -62.81 -0.54
CA LYS A 40 -6.37 -61.93 -1.71
C LYS A 40 -7.49 -60.91 -1.50
N THR A 41 -8.61 -61.33 -0.90
CA THR A 41 -9.76 -60.46 -0.59
C THR A 41 -9.43 -59.43 0.50
N ALA A 42 -8.63 -59.79 1.50
CA ALA A 42 -8.13 -58.88 2.54
C ALA A 42 -7.09 -57.88 1.99
N LYS A 43 -6.16 -58.30 1.12
CA LYS A 43 -5.23 -57.39 0.43
C LYS A 43 -5.94 -56.42 -0.51
N HIS A 44 -6.97 -56.87 -1.26
CA HIS A 44 -7.76 -56.00 -2.12
C HIS A 44 -8.57 -54.96 -1.32
N LYS A 45 -9.16 -55.35 -0.18
CA LYS A 45 -9.86 -54.42 0.73
C LYS A 45 -8.92 -53.42 1.40
N ALA A 46 -7.70 -53.82 1.73
CA ALA A 46 -6.68 -52.93 2.29
C ALA A 46 -6.12 -51.94 1.25
N ALA A 47 -5.89 -52.39 0.01
CA ALA A 47 -5.51 -51.53 -1.11
C ALA A 47 -6.61 -50.52 -1.45
N ALA A 48 -7.87 -50.96 -1.58
CA ALA A 48 -9.00 -50.07 -1.83
C ALA A 48 -9.27 -49.05 -0.70
N LYS A 49 -8.96 -49.39 0.56
CA LYS A 49 -9.01 -48.42 1.67
C LYS A 49 -7.85 -47.40 1.61
N LYS A 50 -6.67 -47.83 1.17
CA LYS A 50 -5.50 -46.97 1.00
C LYS A 50 -5.70 -45.98 -0.16
N ASP A 51 -6.28 -46.43 -1.27
CA ASP A 51 -6.59 -45.57 -2.42
C ASP A 51 -7.65 -44.51 -2.06
N LYS A 52 -8.72 -44.89 -1.35
CA LYS A 52 -9.72 -43.94 -0.83
C LYS A 52 -9.14 -42.95 0.19
N ALA A 53 -8.17 -43.37 0.99
CA ALA A 53 -7.49 -42.46 1.93
C ALA A 53 -6.57 -41.48 1.20
N GLN A 54 -5.86 -41.93 0.17
CA GLN A 54 -5.03 -41.07 -0.69
C GLN A 54 -5.85 -40.07 -1.49
N GLU A 55 -7.02 -40.48 -2.00
CA GLU A 55 -7.95 -39.58 -2.69
C GLU A 55 -8.48 -38.49 -1.74
N LYS A 56 -8.88 -38.87 -0.51
CA LYS A 56 -9.27 -37.90 0.52
C LYS A 56 -8.13 -36.95 0.90
N LEU A 57 -6.89 -37.45 1.03
CA LEU A 57 -5.74 -36.60 1.33
C LEU A 57 -5.50 -35.56 0.23
N LYS A 58 -5.59 -35.96 -1.05
CA LYS A 58 -5.48 -35.03 -2.18
C LYS A 58 -6.57 -33.95 -2.16
N ILE A 59 -7.81 -34.32 -1.85
CA ILE A 59 -8.92 -33.37 -1.73
C ILE A 59 -8.64 -32.37 -0.60
N LEU A 60 -8.25 -32.86 0.59
CA LEU A 60 -7.92 -32.00 1.73
C LEU A 60 -6.71 -31.09 1.45
N GLU A 61 -5.70 -31.57 0.71
CA GLU A 61 -4.55 -30.78 0.30
C GLU A 61 -4.95 -29.65 -0.66
N ALA A 62 -5.83 -29.94 -1.62
CA ALA A 62 -6.37 -28.94 -2.54
C ALA A 62 -7.23 -27.89 -1.81
N GLU A 63 -8.13 -28.33 -0.91
CA GLU A 63 -8.93 -27.41 -0.09
C GLU A 63 -8.04 -26.53 0.80
N LYS A 64 -7.00 -27.12 1.41
CA LYS A 64 -6.03 -26.37 2.21
C LYS A 64 -5.32 -25.31 1.36
N GLU A 65 -4.88 -25.67 0.16
CA GLU A 65 -4.21 -24.72 -0.74
C GLU A 65 -5.16 -23.59 -1.18
N GLU A 66 -6.40 -23.91 -1.51
CA GLU A 66 -7.44 -22.93 -1.82
C GLU A 66 -7.67 -21.96 -0.66
N TYR A 67 -7.86 -22.46 0.56
CA TYR A 67 -8.02 -21.62 1.75
C TYR A 67 -6.79 -20.79 2.07
N LEU A 68 -5.58 -21.34 1.90
CA LEU A 68 -4.34 -20.59 2.09
C LEU A 68 -4.22 -19.45 1.08
N ASN A 69 -4.55 -19.71 -0.19
CA ASN A 69 -4.53 -18.68 -1.23
C ASN A 69 -5.59 -17.60 -0.97
N ALA A 70 -6.81 -17.99 -0.57
CA ALA A 70 -7.86 -17.06 -0.19
C ALA A 70 -7.44 -16.18 1.00
N LEU A 71 -6.85 -16.78 2.04
CA LEU A 71 -6.37 -16.07 3.22
C LEU A 71 -5.20 -15.13 2.89
N GLN A 72 -4.27 -15.53 2.02
CA GLN A 72 -3.18 -14.67 1.57
C GLN A 72 -3.71 -13.46 0.80
N ARG A 73 -4.69 -13.66 -0.08
CA ARG A 73 -5.35 -12.57 -0.80
C ARG A 73 -6.08 -11.64 0.14
N GLU A 74 -6.87 -12.17 1.08
CA GLU A 74 -7.60 -11.37 2.07
C GLU A 74 -6.65 -10.54 2.95
N ARG A 75 -5.51 -11.13 3.35
CA ARG A 75 -4.46 -10.40 4.07
C ARG A 75 -3.89 -9.25 3.24
N ALA A 76 -3.58 -9.49 1.96
CA ALA A 76 -3.09 -8.44 1.06
C ALA A 76 -4.12 -7.32 0.86
N ASP A 77 -5.40 -7.68 0.69
CA ASP A 77 -6.50 -6.72 0.55
C ASP A 77 -6.67 -5.89 1.84
N PHE A 78 -6.52 -6.52 3.01
CA PHE A 78 -6.57 -5.83 4.30
C PHE A 78 -5.40 -4.87 4.51
N GLU A 79 -4.18 -5.26 4.12
CA GLU A 79 -3.02 -4.37 4.17
C GLU A 79 -3.20 -3.15 3.26
N ASN A 80 -3.70 -3.37 2.04
CA ASN A 80 -4.04 -2.30 1.09
C ASN A 80 -5.13 -1.39 1.64
N TYR A 81 -6.19 -1.94 2.23
CA TYR A 81 -7.24 -1.19 2.90
C TYR A 81 -6.69 -0.32 4.03
N LYS A 82 -5.84 -0.89 4.90
CA LYS A 82 -5.25 -0.17 6.02
C LYS A 82 -4.38 0.99 5.55
N LYS A 83 -3.55 0.78 4.51
CA LYS A 83 -2.74 1.83 3.89
C LYS A 83 -3.61 2.92 3.29
N ARG A 84 -4.63 2.55 2.52
CA ARG A 84 -5.59 3.50 1.91
C ARG A 84 -6.32 4.30 2.98
N ASN A 85 -6.79 3.65 4.04
CA ASN A 85 -7.55 4.31 5.10
C ASN A 85 -6.68 5.29 5.89
N ALA A 86 -5.40 4.97 6.12
CA ALA A 86 -4.45 5.90 6.72
C ALA A 86 -4.24 7.15 5.85
N THR A 87 -4.08 6.98 4.54
CA THR A 87 -3.98 8.12 3.60
C THR A 87 -5.27 8.95 3.59
N LEU A 88 -6.44 8.31 3.54
CA LEU A 88 -7.73 9.01 3.57
C LEU A 88 -7.93 9.80 4.85
N ALA A 89 -7.55 9.24 6.01
CA ALA A 89 -7.64 9.94 7.29
C ALA A 89 -6.76 11.20 7.30
N ALA A 90 -5.52 11.10 6.82
CA ALA A 90 -4.61 12.23 6.71
C ALA A 90 -5.14 13.32 5.76
N SER A 91 -5.62 12.93 4.57
CA SER A 91 -6.22 13.86 3.61
C SER A 91 -7.52 14.48 4.12
N SER A 92 -8.33 13.75 4.89
CA SER A 92 -9.57 14.27 5.46
C SER A 92 -9.33 15.41 6.44
N PHE A 93 -8.29 15.29 7.28
CA PHE A 93 -7.88 16.38 8.17
C PHE A 93 -7.46 17.63 7.38
N GLN A 94 -6.60 17.45 6.36
CA GLN A 94 -6.15 18.56 5.51
C GLN A 94 -7.31 19.22 4.75
N ASN A 95 -8.26 18.43 4.25
CA ASN A 95 -9.45 18.97 3.58
C ASN A 95 -10.34 19.74 4.56
N GLY A 96 -10.52 19.26 5.80
CA GLY A 96 -11.29 20.00 6.81
C GLY A 96 -10.64 21.34 7.18
N VAL A 97 -9.31 21.39 7.26
CA VAL A 97 -8.56 22.65 7.43
C VAL A 97 -8.77 23.56 6.23
N ALA A 98 -8.64 23.03 5.00
CA ALA A 98 -8.86 23.79 3.76
C ALA A 98 -10.24 24.45 3.72
N ASP A 99 -11.30 23.68 4.00
CA ASP A 99 -12.69 24.17 3.99
C ASP A 99 -12.91 25.25 5.05
N THR A 100 -12.33 25.07 6.24
CA THR A 100 -12.41 26.06 7.33
C THR A 100 -11.71 27.36 6.96
N VAL A 101 -10.49 27.26 6.40
CA VAL A 101 -9.71 28.42 5.97
C VAL A 101 -10.44 29.17 4.86
N MET A 102 -11.02 28.48 3.87
CA MET A 102 -11.80 29.11 2.79
C MET A 102 -12.93 30.01 3.30
N VAL A 103 -13.60 29.64 4.40
CA VAL A 103 -14.67 30.45 5.00
C VAL A 103 -14.11 31.67 5.74
N ILE A 104 -12.88 31.57 6.27
CA ILE A 104 -12.21 32.65 7.00
C ILE A 104 -11.56 33.66 6.04
N LEU A 105 -11.09 33.24 4.86
CA LEU A 105 -10.38 34.12 3.92
C LEU A 105 -11.16 35.41 3.55
N PRO A 106 -12.49 35.40 3.30
CA PRO A 106 -13.24 36.63 3.07
C PRO A 106 -13.19 37.63 4.24
N ILE A 107 -13.03 37.14 5.47
CA ILE A 107 -12.87 38.00 6.66
C ILE A 107 -11.52 38.71 6.58
N LEU A 108 -10.45 37.96 6.26
CA LEU A 108 -9.11 38.52 6.06
C LEU A 108 -9.09 39.55 4.93
N ASP A 109 -9.77 39.29 3.81
CA ASP A 109 -9.89 40.25 2.71
C ASP A 109 -10.58 41.55 3.15
N ASN A 110 -11.58 41.47 4.02
CA ASN A 110 -12.24 42.64 4.57
C ASN A 110 -11.32 43.42 5.53
N PHE A 111 -10.47 42.73 6.30
CA PHE A 111 -9.43 43.39 7.11
C PHE A 111 -8.45 44.15 6.23
N GLU A 112 -7.98 43.55 5.13
CA GLU A 112 -7.09 44.22 4.18
C GLU A 112 -7.76 45.42 3.52
N ARG A 113 -9.03 45.28 3.10
CA ARG A 113 -9.83 46.38 2.56
C ARG A 113 -10.02 47.51 3.57
N ALA A 114 -10.25 47.18 4.84
CA ALA A 114 -10.40 48.17 5.90
C ALA A 114 -9.08 48.89 6.20
N LEU A 115 -7.94 48.20 6.14
CA LEU A 115 -6.61 48.79 6.29
C LEU A 115 -6.20 49.63 5.07
N ALA A 116 -6.70 49.31 3.87
CA ALA A 116 -6.47 50.15 2.69
C ALA A 116 -7.23 51.49 2.75
N ALA A 117 -8.26 51.60 3.59
CA ALA A 117 -8.99 52.85 3.78
C ALA A 117 -8.20 53.81 4.68
N GLU A 118 -8.09 55.09 4.28
CA GLU A 118 -7.40 56.11 5.08
C GLU A 118 -8.10 56.30 6.43
N CYS A 119 -7.34 56.09 7.53
CA CYS A 119 -7.80 56.35 8.89
C CYS A 119 -7.00 57.50 9.50
N GLY A 120 -7.69 58.49 10.07
CA GLY A 120 -7.05 59.62 10.76
C GLY A 120 -6.42 59.26 12.11
N ASP A 121 -6.79 58.11 12.69
CA ASP A 121 -6.25 57.63 13.97
C ASP A 121 -5.14 56.57 13.74
N LYS A 122 -3.89 56.99 13.91
CA LYS A 122 -2.71 56.14 13.74
C LYS A 122 -2.64 54.99 14.75
N ALA A 123 -3.10 55.21 15.99
CA ALA A 123 -3.04 54.16 17.02
C ALA A 123 -4.03 53.03 16.71
N PHE A 124 -5.20 53.40 16.18
CA PHE A 124 -6.18 52.42 15.69
C PHE A 124 -5.64 51.63 14.49
N PHE A 125 -5.04 52.31 13.51
CA PHE A 125 -4.43 51.67 12.34
C PHE A 125 -3.33 50.67 12.72
N GLU A 126 -2.45 51.05 13.65
CA GLU A 126 -1.38 50.18 14.14
C GLU A 126 -1.94 48.95 14.86
N GLY A 127 -2.93 49.13 15.75
CA GLY A 127 -3.59 48.01 16.43
C GLY A 127 -4.25 47.03 15.47
N MET A 128 -4.96 47.52 14.44
CA MET A 128 -5.56 46.68 13.40
C MET A 128 -4.50 45.95 12.57
N THR A 129 -3.39 46.61 12.24
CA THR A 129 -2.27 45.99 11.52
C THR A 129 -1.64 44.86 12.33
N MET A 130 -1.52 45.03 13.66
CA MET A 130 -1.02 43.96 14.54
C MET A 130 -1.96 42.74 14.56
N ILE A 131 -3.27 42.96 14.60
CA ILE A 131 -4.27 41.88 14.56
C ILE A 131 -4.19 41.14 13.22
N MET A 132 -4.11 41.85 12.10
CA MET A 132 -3.93 41.25 10.77
C MET A 132 -2.68 40.37 10.73
N ARG A 133 -1.55 40.87 11.25
CA ARG A 133 -0.30 40.10 11.29
C ARG A 133 -0.44 38.83 12.13
N GLN A 134 -1.04 38.92 13.31
CA GLN A 134 -1.30 37.75 14.15
C GLN A 134 -2.20 36.71 13.45
N MET A 135 -3.19 37.17 12.70
CA MET A 135 -4.07 36.29 11.91
C MET A 135 -3.31 35.60 10.78
N GLN A 136 -2.45 36.32 10.07
CA GLN A 136 -1.58 35.73 9.04
C GLN A 136 -0.57 34.74 9.63
N ASP A 137 0.01 35.04 10.78
CA ASP A 137 0.95 34.15 11.46
C ASP A 137 0.23 32.88 11.97
N ALA A 138 -1.02 33.00 12.43
CA ALA A 138 -1.85 31.85 12.75
C ALA A 138 -2.12 30.97 11.52
N LEU A 139 -2.47 31.57 10.37
CA LEU A 139 -2.66 30.84 9.11
C LEU A 139 -1.37 30.14 8.66
N ARG A 140 -0.21 30.80 8.75
CA ARG A 140 1.10 30.19 8.45
C ARG A 140 1.40 28.98 9.33
N ASN A 141 1.07 29.03 10.62
CA ASN A 141 1.22 27.88 11.53
C ASN A 141 0.32 26.69 11.16
N LEU A 142 -0.80 26.93 10.47
CA LEU A 142 -1.67 25.88 9.92
C LEU A 142 -1.15 25.33 8.57
N GLY A 143 -0.03 25.86 8.05
CA GLY A 143 0.53 25.51 6.74
C GLY A 143 -0.12 26.26 5.59
N VAL A 144 -0.83 27.36 5.87
CA VAL A 144 -1.44 28.23 4.85
C VAL A 144 -0.45 29.35 4.50
N GLU A 145 -0.08 29.43 3.23
CA GLU A 145 0.85 30.43 2.71
C GLU A 145 0.17 31.30 1.66
N GLU A 146 0.51 32.59 1.66
CA GLU A 146 0.07 33.55 0.64
C GLU A 146 0.77 33.23 -0.69
N ILE A 147 0.00 33.19 -1.77
CA ILE A 147 0.53 33.01 -3.13
C ILE A 147 1.08 34.36 -3.59
N GLY A 148 2.41 34.44 -3.67
CA GLY A 148 3.10 35.63 -4.18
C GLY A 148 2.71 35.88 -5.63
N ALA A 149 2.41 37.14 -5.93
CA ALA A 149 1.96 37.60 -7.25
C ALA A 149 2.89 38.68 -7.83
N ASP A 150 4.12 38.75 -7.33
CA ASP A 150 5.17 39.63 -7.83
C ASP A 150 5.85 38.98 -9.04
N GLY A 151 5.43 39.35 -10.25
CA GLY A 151 6.08 38.88 -11.49
C GLY A 151 5.11 38.39 -12.56
N GLN A 152 5.46 37.28 -13.22
CA GLN A 152 4.69 36.74 -14.35
C GLN A 152 3.40 36.07 -13.90
N PHE A 153 2.33 36.23 -14.68
CA PHE A 153 1.10 35.49 -14.49
C PHE A 153 1.32 33.98 -14.65
N ASP A 154 0.70 33.19 -13.78
CA ASP A 154 0.75 31.72 -13.80
C ASP A 154 -0.68 31.18 -13.65
N PRO A 155 -1.27 30.55 -14.68
CA PRO A 155 -2.61 29.99 -14.64
C PRO A 155 -2.85 28.95 -13.54
N GLU A 156 -1.81 28.29 -13.03
CA GLU A 156 -1.95 27.27 -11.97
C GLU A 156 -2.26 27.88 -10.59
N VAL A 157 -1.85 29.13 -10.36
CA VAL A 157 -1.93 29.79 -9.04
C VAL A 157 -2.61 31.16 -9.09
N HIS A 158 -2.80 31.74 -10.27
CA HIS A 158 -3.37 33.07 -10.49
C HIS A 158 -4.62 33.03 -11.36
N ASN A 159 -5.56 33.94 -11.08
CA ASN A 159 -6.76 34.17 -11.87
C ASN A 159 -6.76 35.60 -12.42
N ALA A 160 -6.56 35.76 -13.72
CA ALA A 160 -6.55 37.06 -14.38
C ALA A 160 -7.98 37.54 -14.64
N VAL A 161 -8.43 38.55 -13.90
CA VAL A 161 -9.80 39.09 -14.01
C VAL A 161 -9.85 40.29 -14.95
N MET A 162 -8.73 41.01 -15.10
CA MET A 162 -8.63 42.21 -15.92
C MET A 162 -7.30 42.27 -16.66
N GLN A 163 -7.33 42.80 -17.88
CA GLN A 163 -6.14 43.13 -18.67
C GLN A 163 -6.07 44.65 -18.86
N VAL A 164 -4.90 45.25 -18.67
CA VAL A 164 -4.70 46.69 -18.89
C VAL A 164 -3.43 46.99 -19.66
N GLU A 165 -3.44 48.14 -20.31
CA GLU A 165 -2.25 48.72 -20.93
C GLU A 165 -1.63 49.68 -19.89
N GLU A 166 -0.55 49.24 -19.23
CA GLU A 166 0.24 50.07 -18.31
C GLU A 166 1.71 50.10 -18.75
N GLU A 167 2.31 51.29 -18.71
CA GLU A 167 3.71 51.49 -19.07
C GLU A 167 4.62 50.94 -17.97
N GLY A 168 5.64 50.17 -18.36
CA GLY A 168 6.65 49.61 -17.45
C GLY A 168 6.45 48.14 -17.05
N PHE A 169 5.40 47.49 -17.55
CA PHE A 169 5.15 46.05 -17.36
C PHE A 169 5.28 45.28 -18.68
N GLU A 170 5.81 44.05 -18.61
CA GLU A 170 5.85 43.12 -19.75
C GLU A 170 4.48 42.47 -19.99
N THR A 171 4.21 42.03 -21.22
CA THR A 171 2.97 41.32 -21.55
C THR A 171 2.78 40.07 -20.66
N ASN A 172 1.59 39.92 -20.09
CA ASN A 172 1.23 38.90 -19.08
C ASN A 172 1.94 39.04 -17.72
N GLN A 173 2.57 40.16 -17.43
CA GLN A 173 3.06 40.45 -16.08
C GLN A 173 1.89 40.91 -15.18
N ILE A 174 1.94 40.55 -13.90
CA ILE A 174 0.96 40.98 -12.90
C ILE A 174 1.24 42.45 -12.55
N VAL A 175 0.23 43.29 -12.75
CA VAL A 175 0.24 44.72 -12.46
C VAL A 175 -0.21 44.97 -11.03
N GLU A 176 -1.30 44.32 -10.61
CA GLU A 176 -1.90 44.52 -9.29
C GLU A 176 -2.65 43.26 -8.82
N VAL A 177 -2.60 43.02 -7.51
CA VAL A 177 -3.35 41.96 -6.84
C VAL A 177 -4.62 42.54 -6.25
N LEU A 178 -5.77 42.16 -6.80
CA LEU A 178 -7.08 42.61 -6.33
C LEU A 178 -7.57 41.78 -5.12
N GLN A 179 -7.17 40.51 -5.07
CA GLN A 179 -7.44 39.61 -3.96
C GLN A 179 -6.33 38.59 -3.85
N LYS A 180 -5.75 38.44 -2.66
CA LYS A 180 -4.65 37.51 -2.43
C LYS A 180 -5.09 36.06 -2.51
N GLY A 181 -4.25 35.25 -3.12
CA GLY A 181 -4.40 33.80 -3.14
C GLY A 181 -3.73 33.16 -1.94
N TYR A 182 -4.17 31.95 -1.59
CA TYR A 182 -3.60 31.17 -0.52
C TYR A 182 -3.48 29.70 -0.92
N SER A 183 -2.42 29.05 -0.45
CA SER A 183 -2.17 27.62 -0.62
C SER A 183 -2.03 26.94 0.75
N LEU A 184 -2.39 25.68 0.84
CA LEU A 184 -2.22 24.84 2.03
C LEU A 184 -1.25 23.71 1.71
N ASN A 185 -0.06 23.72 2.30
CA ASN A 185 0.98 22.71 2.05
C ASN A 185 1.22 22.43 0.55
N GLY A 186 1.22 23.49 -0.28
CA GLY A 186 1.40 23.39 -1.74
C GLY A 186 0.12 23.12 -2.55
N LYS A 187 -1.03 22.87 -1.93
CA LYS A 187 -2.33 22.77 -2.62
C LYS A 187 -3.00 24.13 -2.65
N VAL A 188 -3.29 24.67 -3.83
CA VAL A 188 -4.01 25.95 -3.97
C VAL A 188 -5.39 25.85 -3.35
N LEU A 189 -5.68 26.74 -2.37
CA LEU A 189 -7.03 26.90 -1.80
C LEU A 189 -7.81 27.91 -2.63
N ARG A 190 -7.20 29.06 -2.90
CA ARG A 190 -7.78 30.15 -3.66
C ARG A 190 -6.69 30.79 -4.51
N HIS A 191 -6.94 30.93 -5.80
CA HIS A 191 -6.04 31.63 -6.72
C HIS A 191 -6.03 33.13 -6.41
N SER A 192 -4.88 33.78 -6.60
CA SER A 192 -4.82 35.25 -6.47
C SER A 192 -5.56 35.88 -7.64
N MET A 193 -6.52 36.76 -7.38
CA MET A 193 -7.17 37.53 -8.43
C MET A 193 -6.27 38.71 -8.79
N VAL A 194 -5.84 38.74 -10.05
CA VAL A 194 -4.82 39.69 -10.52
C VAL A 194 -5.29 40.44 -11.75
N LYS A 195 -4.75 41.65 -11.88
CA LYS A 195 -4.78 42.49 -13.07
C LYS A 195 -3.46 42.27 -13.82
N VAL A 196 -3.52 41.92 -15.10
CA VAL A 196 -2.32 41.63 -15.90
C VAL A 196 -2.12 42.66 -17.01
N ALA A 197 -0.88 42.87 -17.40
CA ALA A 197 -0.52 43.74 -18.52
C ALA A 197 -0.78 43.04 -19.85
N LYS A 198 -1.25 43.80 -20.83
CA LYS A 198 -1.60 43.32 -22.18
C LYS A 198 -0.40 43.15 -23.10
#